data_AF-A0A1S8WM20-F1
#
_entry.id   AF-A0A1S8WM20-F1
#
_cell.length_a   1.000
_cell.length_b   1.000
_cell.length_c   1.000
_cell.angle_alpha   90.00
_cell.angle_beta   90.00
_cell.angle_gamma   90.00
#
_symmetry.space_group_name_H-M   'P 1'
#
loop_
_entity.id
_entity.type
_entity.pdbx_description
1 polymer ?
#
loop_
_entity_poly.entity_id
_entity_poly.type
_entity_poly.pdbx_seq_one_letter_code
_entity_poly.pdbx_strand_id
1 'polypeptide(L)'
;MSTTKRYARSLQSMHTGTIRQSIDNGWAEQGGYMRAKKSKLENQFRPEKEALQSDIFHGVSIYVNGYTDPPALELRDLIRAHGGQYSAYYSRSRVTHIIATRLPMGKVNKLTDQKIVSSAWIMER
;
A
#
# COMPACT_ATOMS: atom_id res chain seq x y z
N MET A 1 37.61 -24.10 58.94
CA MET A 1 36.53 -24.66 59.79
C MET A 1 35.63 -23.52 60.24
N SER A 2 34.32 -23.78 60.34
CA SER A 2 33.21 -22.90 60.80
C SER A 2 32.19 -22.45 59.74
N THR A 3 31.34 -23.42 59.41
CA THR A 3 29.88 -23.48 59.20
C THR A 3 28.98 -22.23 59.12
N THR A 4 27.94 -22.36 58.26
CA THR A 4 26.55 -21.79 58.29
C THR A 4 26.40 -20.40 57.64
N LYS A 5 25.40 -20.08 56.79
CA LYS A 5 23.98 -20.49 56.76
C LYS A 5 23.36 -20.19 55.38
N ARG A 6 22.58 -21.15 54.87
CA ARG A 6 21.74 -21.04 53.66
C ARG A 6 20.68 -19.96 53.83
N TYR A 7 20.41 -19.19 52.77
CA TYR A 7 19.10 -18.59 52.53
C TYR A 7 18.58 -19.11 51.21
N ALA A 8 17.61 -20.03 51.30
CA ALA A 8 16.72 -20.35 50.19
C ALA A 8 15.60 -19.30 50.16
N ARG A 9 15.28 -18.78 48.98
CA ARG A 9 13.95 -18.21 48.73
C ARG A 9 13.49 -18.59 47.33
N SER A 10 12.57 -19.55 47.32
CA SER A 10 11.65 -19.85 46.22
C SER A 10 10.79 -18.61 45.96
N LEU A 11 10.66 -18.21 44.69
CA LEU A 11 9.48 -17.50 44.21
C LEU A 11 9.07 -18.04 42.84
N GLN A 12 7.76 -18.21 42.73
CA GLN A 12 7.03 -18.96 41.73
C GLN A 12 7.04 -18.32 40.32
N SER A 13 6.85 -19.21 39.34
CA SER A 13 6.36 -19.01 37.97
C SER A 13 5.54 -17.74 37.76
N MET A 14 5.98 -16.89 36.81
CA MET A 14 5.14 -15.89 36.17
C MET A 14 4.98 -16.25 34.69
N HIS A 15 3.80 -16.78 34.35
CA HIS A 15 3.31 -16.82 32.98
C HIS A 15 3.17 -15.38 32.48
N THR A 16 4.04 -14.94 31.57
CA THR A 16 3.79 -13.74 30.77
C THR A 16 2.83 -14.12 29.64
N GLY A 17 1.55 -14.30 29.99
CA GLY A 17 0.47 -14.28 29.02
C GLY A 17 0.33 -12.86 28.48
N THR A 18 0.93 -12.57 27.33
CA THR A 18 0.66 -11.34 26.60
C THR A 18 -0.81 -11.32 26.22
N ILE A 19 -1.60 -10.54 26.96
CA ILE A 19 -2.98 -10.21 26.61
C ILE A 19 -2.94 -9.52 25.24
N ARG A 20 -3.26 -10.26 24.17
CA ARG A 20 -3.70 -9.68 22.90
C ARG A 20 -5.12 -9.16 23.13
N GLN A 21 -5.24 -8.01 23.78
CA GLN A 21 -6.44 -7.22 23.69
C GLN A 21 -6.51 -6.73 22.24
N SER A 22 -7.30 -7.40 21.42
CA SER A 22 -7.77 -6.82 20.18
C SER A 22 -8.52 -5.55 20.58
N ILE A 23 -7.90 -4.39 20.36
CA ILE A 23 -8.61 -3.11 20.41
C ILE A 23 -9.67 -3.21 19.33
N ASP A 24 -10.90 -3.55 19.74
CA ASP A 24 -12.05 -3.49 18.86
C ASP A 24 -12.30 -2.01 18.57
N ASN A 25 -11.74 -1.56 17.45
CA ASN A 25 -11.84 -0.20 16.99
C ASN A 25 -13.13 0.05 16.18
N GLY A 26 -14.11 -0.86 16.23
CA GLY A 26 -15.37 -0.75 15.49
C GLY A 26 -15.22 -1.02 13.99
N TRP A 27 -14.06 -1.49 13.54
CA TRP A 27 -13.79 -1.85 12.13
C TRP A 27 -13.47 -3.34 11.96
N ALA A 28 -13.61 -4.15 13.00
CA ALA A 28 -13.24 -5.57 12.98
C ALA A 28 -13.96 -6.34 11.87
N GLU A 29 -15.28 -6.13 11.71
CA GLU A 29 -16.10 -6.79 10.68
C GLU A 29 -15.64 -6.47 9.25
N GLN A 30 -15.16 -5.25 9.01
CA GLN A 30 -14.66 -4.83 7.70
C GLN A 30 -13.20 -5.26 7.46
N GLY A 31 -12.58 -5.99 8.38
CA GLY A 31 -11.15 -6.35 8.33
C GLY A 31 -10.22 -5.19 8.65
N GLY A 32 -10.71 -4.22 9.43
CA GLY A 32 -9.98 -3.04 9.90
C GLY A 32 -10.24 -1.77 9.08
N TYR A 33 -9.95 -0.62 9.70
CA TYR A 33 -10.16 0.73 9.14
C TYR A 33 -9.57 0.91 7.73
N MET A 34 -8.37 0.37 7.49
CA MET A 34 -7.69 0.55 6.22
C MET A 34 -8.40 -0.15 5.05
N ARG A 35 -9.06 -1.29 5.30
CA ARG A 35 -9.83 -1.99 4.28
C ARG A 35 -11.11 -1.23 3.95
N ALA A 36 -11.81 -0.74 4.97
CA ALA A 36 -12.97 0.12 4.82
C ALA A 36 -12.67 1.40 4.02
N LYS A 37 -11.55 2.06 4.35
CA LYS A 37 -11.10 3.28 3.68
C LYS A 37 -10.77 3.06 2.20
N LYS A 38 -10.06 1.97 1.88
CA LYS A 38 -9.74 1.62 0.49
C LYS A 38 -11.01 1.33 -0.33
N SER A 39 -11.94 0.55 0.23
CA SER A 39 -13.22 0.25 -0.42
C SER A 39 -14.02 1.54 -0.73
N LYS A 40 -14.09 2.46 0.24
CA LYS A 40 -14.75 3.75 0.03
C LYS A 40 -14.12 4.56 -1.11
N LEU A 41 -12.79 4.63 -1.16
CA LEU A 41 -12.08 5.36 -2.22
C LEU A 41 -12.27 4.69 -3.58
N GLU A 42 -12.18 3.36 -3.65
CA GLU A 42 -12.43 2.61 -4.88
C GLU A 42 -13.83 2.87 -5.44
N ASN A 43 -14.85 2.97 -4.57
CA ASN A 43 -16.21 3.33 -4.98
C ASN A 43 -16.33 4.78 -5.45
N GLN A 44 -15.71 5.73 -4.75
CA GLN A 44 -15.75 7.16 -5.11
C GLN A 44 -15.08 7.44 -6.44
N PHE A 45 -14.02 6.71 -6.76
CA PHE A 45 -13.28 6.86 -8.01
C PHE A 45 -13.69 5.86 -9.07
N ARG A 46 -14.73 5.04 -8.84
CA ARG A 46 -15.23 4.12 -9.85
C ARG A 46 -15.70 4.94 -11.05
N PRO A 47 -15.21 4.67 -12.26
CA PRO A 47 -15.70 5.38 -13.43
C PRO A 47 -17.20 5.11 -13.58
N GLU A 48 -17.97 6.18 -13.79
CA GLU A 48 -19.23 6.04 -14.53
C GLU A 48 -18.86 5.47 -15.90
N LYS A 49 -19.73 4.70 -16.56
CA LYS A 49 -19.40 4.01 -17.82
C LYS A 49 -19.13 5.02 -18.95
N GLU A 50 -17.95 5.61 -18.96
CA GLU A 50 -17.42 6.44 -20.02
C GLU A 50 -16.88 5.52 -21.12
N ALA A 51 -17.14 5.88 -22.37
CA ALA A 51 -16.56 5.16 -23.49
C ALA A 51 -15.04 5.33 -23.48
N LEU A 52 -14.31 4.22 -23.57
CA LEU A 52 -12.85 4.25 -23.70
C LEU A 52 -12.46 4.96 -25.01
N GLN A 53 -11.46 5.84 -24.94
CA GLN A 53 -10.87 6.47 -26.12
C GLN A 53 -9.99 5.47 -26.90
N SER A 54 -9.32 4.58 -26.19
CA SER A 54 -8.64 3.39 -26.74
C SER A 54 -8.37 2.37 -25.63
N ASP A 55 -7.71 1.25 -25.94
CA ASP A 55 -7.38 0.19 -24.97
C ASP A 55 -5.87 -0.09 -24.89
N ILE A 56 -5.04 0.94 -25.16
CA ILE A 56 -3.57 0.80 -25.18
C ILE A 56 -2.98 0.48 -23.80
N PHE A 57 -3.71 0.81 -22.72
CA PHE A 57 -3.33 0.51 -21.35
C PHE A 57 -4.15 -0.65 -20.77
N HIS A 58 -4.71 -1.52 -21.61
CA HIS A 58 -5.37 -2.73 -21.15
C HIS A 58 -4.47 -3.54 -20.20
N GLY A 59 -4.99 -3.86 -19.01
CA GLY A 59 -4.23 -4.61 -17.99
C GLY A 59 -3.11 -3.82 -17.31
N VAL A 60 -2.91 -2.55 -17.65
CA VAL A 60 -1.99 -1.65 -16.95
C VAL A 60 -2.69 -1.04 -15.75
N SER A 61 -2.05 -1.15 -14.60
CA SER A 61 -2.45 -0.47 -13.36
C SER A 61 -1.29 0.33 -12.80
N ILE A 62 -1.52 1.63 -12.60
CA ILE A 62 -0.48 2.56 -12.17
C ILE A 62 -0.65 3.00 -10.72
N TYR A 63 0.48 3.31 -10.08
CA TYR A 63 0.54 4.05 -8.83
C TYR A 63 1.54 5.19 -8.98
N VAL A 64 1.11 6.42 -8.72
CA VAL A 64 1.98 7.59 -8.80
C VAL A 64 2.63 7.84 -7.44
N ASN A 65 3.96 7.99 -7.41
CA ASN A 65 4.70 8.32 -6.20
C ASN A 65 5.44 9.66 -6.32
N GLY A 66 5.10 10.57 -5.42
CA GLY A 66 5.74 11.89 -5.34
C GLY A 66 5.24 12.84 -6.43
N TYR A 67 6.07 13.82 -6.75
CA TYR A 67 5.77 14.83 -7.76
C TYR A 67 6.00 14.27 -9.18
N THR A 68 5.05 14.55 -10.06
CA THR A 68 5.10 14.25 -11.49
C THR A 68 4.59 15.45 -12.28
N ASP A 69 5.05 15.53 -13.52
CA ASP A 69 4.53 16.46 -14.52
C ASP A 69 4.20 15.62 -15.78
N PRO A 70 2.93 15.46 -16.17
CA PRO A 70 1.71 16.03 -15.56
C PRO A 70 1.36 15.47 -14.15
N PRO A 71 0.46 16.13 -13.40
CA PRO A 71 0.08 15.72 -12.04
C PRO A 71 -0.68 14.39 -12.01
N ALA A 72 -0.65 13.70 -10.85
CA ALA A 72 -1.24 12.38 -10.67
C ALA A 72 -2.74 12.28 -11.06
N LEU A 73 -3.48 13.37 -10.91
CA LEU A 73 -4.90 13.43 -11.27
C LEU A 73 -5.10 13.37 -12.78
N GLU A 74 -4.25 14.06 -13.54
CA GLU A 74 -4.29 14.04 -14.99
C GLU A 74 -3.83 12.68 -15.53
N LEU A 75 -2.78 12.10 -14.94
CA LEU A 75 -2.34 10.73 -15.25
C LEU A 75 -3.43 9.69 -14.98
N ARG A 76 -4.22 9.85 -13.91
CA ARG A 76 -5.38 9.01 -13.61
C ARG A 76 -6.39 9.07 -14.76
N ASP A 77 -6.71 10.27 -15.22
CA ASP A 77 -7.74 10.48 -16.23
C ASP A 77 -7.28 9.94 -17.59
N LEU A 78 -6.02 10.18 -17.96
CA LEU A 78 -5.41 9.61 -19.17
C LEU A 78 -5.41 8.08 -19.15
N ILE A 79 -4.88 7.46 -18.10
CA ILE A 79 -4.80 6.00 -18.02
C ILE A 79 -6.18 5.36 -18.09
N ARG A 80 -7.16 5.96 -17.40
CA ARG A 80 -8.55 5.49 -17.39
C ARG A 80 -9.22 5.61 -18.75
N ALA A 81 -9.05 6.75 -19.43
CA ALA A 81 -9.61 6.97 -20.76
C ALA A 81 -9.09 5.94 -21.78
N HIS A 82 -7.92 5.36 -21.52
CA HIS A 82 -7.22 4.44 -22.41
C HIS A 82 -7.18 2.98 -21.92
N GLY A 83 -8.12 2.59 -21.04
CA GLY A 83 -8.36 1.19 -20.64
C GLY A 83 -7.54 0.70 -19.43
N GLY A 84 -6.72 1.57 -18.83
CA GLY A 84 -5.92 1.24 -17.66
C GLY A 84 -6.58 1.61 -16.33
N GLN A 85 -5.91 1.25 -15.24
CA GLN A 85 -6.36 1.44 -13.88
C GLN A 85 -5.42 2.38 -13.09
N TYR A 86 -6.00 3.20 -12.23
CA TYR A 86 -5.26 4.04 -11.30
C TYR A 86 -5.49 3.57 -9.87
N SER A 87 -4.42 3.38 -9.10
CA SER A 87 -4.49 3.05 -7.69
C SER A 87 -4.06 4.21 -6.80
N ALA A 88 -4.93 4.64 -5.89
CA ALA A 88 -4.60 5.66 -4.89
C ALA A 88 -3.57 5.17 -3.85
N TYR A 89 -3.43 3.85 -3.69
CA TYR A 89 -2.47 3.24 -2.77
C TYR A 89 -1.66 2.18 -3.47
N TYR A 90 -0.36 2.15 -3.18
CA TYR A 90 0.49 1.09 -3.65
C TYR A 90 0.01 -0.27 -3.14
N SER A 91 -0.08 -1.23 -4.05
CA SER A 91 -0.39 -2.62 -3.79
C SER A 91 0.41 -3.47 -4.77
N ARG A 92 1.35 -4.25 -4.23
CA ARG A 92 2.28 -5.06 -5.03
C ARG A 92 1.57 -6.05 -5.97
N SER A 93 0.42 -6.57 -5.57
CA SER A 93 -0.36 -7.51 -6.37
C SER A 93 -1.28 -6.87 -7.40
N ARG A 94 -1.53 -5.54 -7.30
CA ARG A 94 -2.48 -4.83 -8.17
C ARG A 94 -1.81 -3.82 -9.08
N VAL A 95 -0.71 -3.22 -8.65
CA VAL A 95 0.04 -2.22 -9.40
C VAL A 95 1.04 -2.92 -10.29
N THR A 96 1.08 -2.50 -11.54
CA THR A 96 2.00 -3.02 -12.57
C THR A 96 3.17 -2.07 -12.82
N HIS A 97 2.92 -0.76 -12.69
CA HIS A 97 3.89 0.29 -12.96
C HIS A 97 3.79 1.38 -11.89
N ILE A 98 4.95 1.81 -11.39
CA ILE A 98 5.08 2.91 -10.44
C ILE A 98 5.57 4.11 -11.23
N ILE A 99 4.77 5.17 -11.24
CA ILE A 99 5.11 6.41 -11.94
C ILE A 99 5.79 7.35 -10.93
N ALA A 100 7.04 7.72 -11.18
CA ALA A 100 7.78 8.60 -10.29
C ALA A 100 8.89 9.35 -11.03
N THR A 101 9.16 10.59 -10.62
CA THR A 101 10.28 11.38 -11.16
C THR A 101 11.58 11.11 -10.40
N ARG A 102 11.50 10.98 -9.07
CA ARG A 102 12.66 10.76 -8.19
C ARG A 102 12.25 9.88 -7.01
N LEU A 103 13.05 8.87 -6.69
CA LEU A 103 12.86 8.01 -5.52
C LEU A 103 14.17 7.88 -4.75
N PRO A 104 14.15 7.96 -3.41
CA PRO A 104 15.31 7.62 -2.60
C PRO A 104 15.74 6.16 -2.83
N MET A 105 17.04 5.88 -2.80
CA MET A 105 17.58 4.52 -3.02
C MET A 105 16.97 3.47 -2.09
N GLY A 106 16.75 3.82 -0.82
CA GLY A 106 16.11 2.92 0.15
C GLY A 106 14.67 2.52 -0.23
N LYS A 107 13.99 3.29 -1.09
CA LYS A 107 12.66 2.96 -1.60
C LYS A 107 12.73 2.14 -2.88
N VAL A 108 13.69 2.43 -3.77
CA VAL A 108 13.97 1.61 -4.96
C VAL A 108 14.30 0.17 -4.57
N ASN A 109 15.12 -0.02 -3.54
CA ASN A 109 15.48 -1.34 -3.02
C ASN A 109 14.28 -2.16 -2.47
N LYS A 110 13.17 -1.49 -2.13
CA LYS A 110 11.93 -2.16 -1.67
C LYS A 110 10.96 -2.46 -2.82
N LEU A 111 11.25 -1.99 -4.03
CA LEU A 111 10.40 -2.05 -5.22
C LEU A 111 11.10 -2.78 -6.38
N THR A 112 12.06 -3.64 -6.07
CA THR A 112 13.02 -4.23 -7.02
C THR A 112 12.41 -5.05 -8.16
N ASP A 113 11.21 -5.57 -7.97
CA ASP A 113 10.42 -6.35 -8.93
C ASP A 113 9.39 -5.51 -9.70
N GLN A 114 9.27 -4.22 -9.37
CA GLN A 114 8.27 -3.35 -9.94
C GLN A 114 8.89 -2.48 -11.03
N LYS A 115 8.15 -2.24 -12.09
CA LYS A 115 8.57 -1.31 -13.15
C LYS A 115 8.38 0.11 -12.65
N ILE A 116 9.48 0.84 -12.48
CA ILE A 116 9.45 2.26 -12.11
C ILE A 116 9.72 3.05 -13.38
N VAL A 117 8.78 3.90 -13.78
CA VAL A 117 8.85 4.69 -15.02
C VAL A 117 8.50 6.15 -14.74
N SER A 118 8.91 7.06 -15.62
CA SER A 118 8.52 8.48 -15.54
C SER A 118 7.13 8.71 -16.14
N SER A 119 6.52 9.85 -15.84
CA SER A 119 5.26 10.27 -16.46
C SER A 119 5.37 10.42 -17.98
N ALA A 120 6.57 10.69 -18.51
CA ALA A 120 6.80 10.79 -19.95
C ALA A 120 6.40 9.51 -20.71
N TRP A 121 6.55 8.32 -20.10
CA TRP A 121 6.12 7.05 -20.71
C TRP A 121 4.63 7.01 -21.04
N ILE A 122 3.79 7.71 -20.25
CA ILE A 122 2.35 7.79 -20.49
C ILE A 122 2.03 8.82 -21.60
N MET A 123 2.88 9.84 -21.74
CA MET A 123 2.67 10.98 -22.64
C MET A 123 3.26 10.76 -24.04
N GLU A 124 4.23 9.87 -24.18
CA GLU A 124 4.88 9.55 -25.45
C GLU A 124 3.89 8.86 -26.41
N ARG A 125 3.81 9.37 -27.65
CA ARG A 125 2.92 8.89 -28.71
C ARG A 125 3.73 8.37 -29.90
#